data_AF-A0A966T3C5-F1
#
_entry.id   AF-A0A966T3C5-F1
#
_cell.length_a   1.000
_cell.length_b   1.000
_cell.length_c   1.000
_cell.angle_alpha   90.00
_cell.angle_beta   90.00
_cell.angle_gamma   90.00
#
_symmetry.space_group_name_H-M   'P 1'
#
loop_
_entity.id
_entity.type
_entity.pdbx_description
1 polymer ?
#
loop_
_entity_poly.entity_id
_entity_poly.type
_entity_poly.pdbx_seq_one_letter_code
_entity_poly.pdbx_strand_id
1 'polypeptide(L)' 'MSWSELERLVCDAEADGALARSLRHCRSGKELILAARRLGYRVTRMDLQRAWVEHRREQEQRSGTG' A
#
# COMPACT_ATOMS: atom_id res chain seq x y z
N MET A 1 9.26 12.34 -10.56
CA MET A 1 9.08 11.45 -9.39
C MET A 1 8.75 10.07 -9.94
N SER A 2 9.52 9.01 -9.61
CA SER A 2 9.12 7.67 -10.06
C SER A 2 7.99 7.21 -9.16
N TRP A 3 6.81 7.00 -9.73
CA TRP A 3 5.68 6.45 -8.98
C TRP A 3 6.07 5.09 -8.42
N SER A 4 5.84 4.87 -7.13
CA SER A 4 6.13 3.61 -6.48
C SER A 4 5.14 2.57 -7.01
N GLU A 5 5.58 1.33 -7.24
CA GLU A 5 4.68 0.23 -7.66
C GLU A 5 3.54 0.01 -6.66
N LEU A 6 3.78 0.35 -5.38
CA LEU A 6 2.76 0.35 -4.33
C LEU A 6 1.70 1.44 -4.54
N GLU A 7 2.09 2.66 -4.93
CA GLU A 7 1.14 3.75 -5.22
C GLU A 7 0.28 3.39 -6.42
N ARG A 8 0.88 2.77 -7.44
CA ARG A 8 0.15 2.29 -8.61
C ARG A 8 -0.89 1.22 -8.22
N LEU A 9 -0.49 0.25 -7.40
CA LEU A 9 -1.40 -0.75 -6.85
C LEU A 9 -2.56 -0.11 -6.07
N VAL A 10 -2.29 0.92 -5.27
CA VAL A 10 -3.30 1.62 -4.48
C VAL A 10 -4.26 2.38 -5.38
N CYS A 11 -3.77 3.15 -6.36
CA CYS A 11 -4.62 3.84 -7.33
C CYS A 11 -5.51 2.85 -8.11
N ASP A 12 -4.95 1.73 -8.56
CA ASP A 12 -5.70 0.71 -9.27
C ASP A 12 -6.71 0.00 -8.34
N ALA A 13 -6.40 -0.15 -7.05
CA ALA A 13 -7.34 -0.66 -6.05
C ALA A 13 -8.50 0.31 -5.78
N GLU A 14 -8.22 1.61 -5.76
CA GLU A 14 -9.24 2.65 -5.58
C GLU A 14 -10.16 2.75 -6.80
N ALA A 15 -9.61 2.54 -8.00
CA ALA A 15 -10.38 2.53 -9.24
C ALA A 15 -11.17 1.23 -9.47
N ASP A 16 -10.64 0.08 -9.04
CA ASP A 16 -11.27 -1.24 -9.22
C ASP A 16 -11.66 -1.89 -7.88
N GLY A 17 -12.97 -1.89 -7.61
CA GLY A 17 -13.55 -2.51 -6.42
C GLY A 17 -13.38 -4.04 -6.34
N ALA A 18 -13.06 -4.73 -7.44
CA ALA A 18 -12.67 -6.14 -7.41
C ALA A 18 -11.25 -6.30 -6.85
N LEU A 19 -10.31 -5.48 -7.34
CA LEU A 19 -8.94 -5.43 -6.85
C LEU A 19 -8.88 -5.07 -5.36
N ALA A 20 -9.64 -4.04 -4.93
CA ALA A 20 -9.77 -3.68 -3.53
C ALA A 20 -10.29 -4.83 -2.66
N ARG A 21 -11.31 -5.57 -3.13
CA ARG A 21 -11.83 -6.72 -2.40
C ARG A 21 -10.80 -7.84 -2.28
N SER A 22 -10.06 -8.13 -3.33
CA SER A 22 -8.97 -9.12 -3.29
C SER A 22 -7.87 -8.74 -2.29
N LEU A 23 -7.50 -7.46 -2.23
CA LEU A 23 -6.51 -6.95 -1.26
C LEU A 23 -7.06 -6.88 0.16
N ARG A 24 -8.36 -6.63 0.34
CA ARG A 24 -9.03 -6.55 1.66
C ARG A 24 -8.98 -7.87 2.44
N HIS A 25 -8.84 -9.00 1.76
CA HIS A 25 -8.66 -10.30 2.43
C HIS A 25 -7.23 -10.55 2.92
N CYS A 26 -6.25 -9.74 2.51
CA CYS A 26 -4.86 -9.85 2.96
C CYS A 26 -4.74 -9.32 4.39
N ARG A 27 -4.43 -10.19 5.35
CA ARG A 27 -4.25 -9.82 6.76
C ARG A 27 -2.80 -9.67 7.16
N SER A 28 -1.87 -9.98 6.26
CA SER A 28 -0.43 -9.80 6.44
C SER A 28 0.19 -9.05 5.28
N GLY A 29 1.21 -8.24 5.55
CA GLY A 29 2.01 -7.60 4.51
C GLY A 29 2.62 -8.60 3.53
N LYS A 30 2.92 -9.84 3.97
CA LYS A 30 3.40 -10.91 3.09
C LYS A 30 2.32 -11.37 2.10
N GLU A 31 1.08 -11.49 2.55
CA GLU A 31 -0.06 -11.85 1.69
C GLU A 31 -0.34 -10.74 0.67
N LEU A 32 -0.28 -9.48 1.11
CA LEU A 32 -0.45 -8.32 0.23
C LEU A 32 0.63 -8.27 -0.85
N ILE A 33 1.91 -8.50 -0.51
CA ILE A 33 3.00 -8.59 -1.50
C ILE A 33 2.75 -9.74 -2.48
N LEU A 34 2.32 -10.90 -2.00
CA LEU A 34 2.05 -12.05 -2.87
C LEU A 34 0.87 -11.78 -3.81
N ALA A 35 -0.21 -11.17 -3.32
CA ALA A 35 -1.35 -10.76 -4.12
C ALA A 35 -0.95 -9.71 -5.17
N ALA A 36 -0.22 -8.66 -4.76
CA ALA A 36 0.29 -7.62 -5.65
C ALA A 36 1.16 -8.21 -6.78
N ARG A 37 2.06 -9.13 -6.44
CA ARG A 37 2.91 -9.82 -7.43
C ARG A 37 2.11 -10.69 -8.39
N ARG A 38 1.07 -11.37 -7.92
CA ARG A 38 0.15 -12.14 -8.79
C ARG A 38 -0.61 -11.24 -9.76
N LEU A 39 -0.90 -10.01 -9.35
CA LEU A 39 -1.58 -9.00 -10.17
C LEU A 39 -0.61 -8.25 -11.11
N GLY A 40 0.70 -8.55 -11.06
CA GLY A 40 1.71 -7.98 -11.96
C GLY A 40 2.52 -6.82 -11.37
N TYR A 41 2.24 -6.40 -10.13
CA TYR A 41 2.96 -5.30 -9.48
C TYR A 41 4.23 -5.79 -8.78
N ARG A 42 5.31 -5.02 -8.86
CA ARG A 42 6.58 -5.32 -8.18
C ARG A 42 6.65 -4.66 -6.81
N VAL A 43 5.64 -4.88 -5.97
CA VAL A 43 5.64 -4.40 -4.59
C VAL A 43 6.62 -5.22 -3.74
N THR A 44 7.43 -4.51 -2.96
CA THR A 44 8.37 -5.10 -2.00
C THR A 44 7.96 -4.80 -0.56
N ARG A 45 8.59 -5.51 0.37
CA ARG A 45 8.44 -5.23 1.80
C ARG A 45 8.94 -3.83 2.17
N MET A 46 9.98 -3.33 1.49
CA MET A 46 10.48 -1.97 1.71
C MET A 46 9.46 -0.92 1.30
N ASP A 47 8.72 -1.13 0.21
CA ASP A 47 7.68 -0.20 -0.23
C ASP A 47 6.57 -0.09 0.82
N LEU A 48 6.11 -1.23 1.34
CA LEU A 48 5.14 -1.24 2.45
C LEU A 48 5.68 -0.54 3.69
N GLN A 49 6.93 -0.82 4.06
CA GLN A 49 7.53 -0.21 5.24
C GLN A 49 7.66 1.30 5.09
N ARG A 50 8.04 1.80 3.91
CA ARG A 50 8.09 3.23 3.61
C ARG A 50 6.71 3.86 3.76
N ALA A 51 5.68 3.27 3.16
CA ALA A 51 4.31 3.77 3.28
C ALA A 51 3.83 3.81 4.75
N TRP A 52 4.16 2.79 5.55
CA TRP A 52 3.87 2.80 6.99
C TRP A 52 4.61 3.89 7.76
N VAL A 53 5.88 4.15 7.43
CA VAL A 53 6.67 5.21 8.06
C VAL A 53 6.14 6.58 7.67
N GLU A 54 5.80 6.80 6.41
CA GLU A 54 5.20 8.05 5.95
C GLU A 54 3.85 8.28 6.61
N HIS A 55 2.96 7.29 6.61
CA HIS A 55 1.67 7.39 7.27
C HIS A 55 1.81 7.67 8.78
N ARG A 56 2.77 7.04 9.46
CA ARG A 56 3.06 7.31 10.87
C ARG A 56 3.57 8.74 11.08
N ARG A 57 4.49 9.21 10.23
CA ARG A 57 4.99 10.60 10.27
C ARG A 57 3.86 11.60 10.03
N GLU A 58 2.96 11.33 9.10
CA GLU A 58 1.78 12.16 8.85
C GLU A 58 0.85 12.17 10.07
N GLN A 59 0.60 11.02 10.68
CA GLN A 59 -0.21 10.94 11.90
C GLN A 59 0.44 11.69 13.08
N GLU A 60 1.74 11.54 13.29
CA GLU A 60 2.50 12.26 14.33
C GLU A 60 2.50 13.78 14.09
N GLN A 61 2.66 14.23 12.84
CA GLN A 61 2.53 15.65 12.48
C GLN A 61 1.10 16.19 12.72
N ARG A 62 0.08 15.37 12.43
CA ARG A 62 -1.33 15.74 12.62
C ARG A 62 -1.77 15.73 14.09
N SER A 63 -1.10 14.96 14.94
CA SER A 63 -1.38 14.89 16.38
C SER A 63 -0.52 15.81 17.25
N GLY A 64 0.60 16.35 16.72
CA GLY A 64 1.42 17.37 17.39
C GLY A 64 0.95 18.82 17.21
N THR A 65 -0.20 19.04 16.57
CA THR A 65 -0.78 20.38 16.35
C THR A 65 -2.12 20.54 17.11
N GLY A 66 -2.15 20.15 18.39
CA GLY A 66 -3.30 20.26 19.29
C GLY A 66 -2.91 20.92 20.61
#